data_AF-A0AAW4Q094-F1
#
_entry.id   AF-A0AAW4Q094-F1
#
_cell.length_a   1.000
_cell.length_b   1.000
_cell.length_c   1.000
_cell.angle_alpha   90.00
_cell.angle_beta   90.00
_cell.angle_gamma   90.00
#
_symmetry.space_group_name_H-M   'P 1'
#
loop_
_entity.id
_entity.type
_entity.pdbx_description
1 polymer ?
#
loop_
_entity_poly.entity_id
_entity_poly.type
_entity_poly.pdbx_seq_one_letter_code
_entity_poly.pdbx_strand_id
1 'polypeptide(L)'
;MSAHPPESSDHGVNDTAFTPLWSNDTDEIVLTGKNDSSRALQTLASGTDIPLNEPPQAVEQWNRGEHGEFPQTDAETSAAPRHAVLEDGRYIQDAHATLVSVQPSTIVHTSASERTHYVAPSGEVLGVVDFRIRTPSGSRSENRTVSHAVTQTRVSETRLLADGNVVARQNQTQRPRLTYSELAASKEPTTLTLEATIETTVRTTRRTCREYNATQGTCSAWDGQTNYRSESITVTDSIDVQPYQL
;
A
#
# COMPACT_ATOMS: atom_id res chain seq x y z
N MET A 1 18.04 6.68 7.33
CA MET A 1 17.71 8.10 7.16
C MET A 1 16.48 8.35 8.03
N SER A 2 16.63 9.03 9.17
CA SER A 2 15.45 9.52 9.90
C SER A 2 14.79 10.58 9.03
N ALA A 3 13.50 10.44 8.77
CA ALA A 3 12.70 11.50 8.18
C ALA A 3 12.63 12.65 9.20
N HIS A 4 12.87 13.88 8.76
CA HIS A 4 12.63 15.05 9.59
C HIS A 4 11.11 15.16 9.80
N PRO A 5 10.62 15.46 11.01
CA PRO A 5 9.20 15.63 11.24
C PRO A 5 8.62 16.75 10.38
N PRO A 6 7.34 16.66 9.98
CA PRO A 6 6.65 17.76 9.29
C PRO A 6 6.63 19.04 10.14
N GLU A 7 6.65 20.20 9.48
CA GLU A 7 6.72 21.51 10.16
C GLU A 7 5.44 21.89 10.93
N SER A 8 4.31 21.25 10.64
CA SER A 8 3.01 21.50 11.28
C SER A 8 2.18 20.24 11.42
N SER A 9 1.19 20.27 12.32
CA SER A 9 0.18 19.24 12.39
C SER A 9 -0.65 19.16 11.10
N ASP A 10 -1.15 17.97 10.80
CA ASP A 10 -2.06 17.68 9.70
C ASP A 10 -2.97 16.49 10.09
N HIS A 11 -3.80 16.00 9.17
CA HIS A 11 -4.68 14.83 9.33
C HIS A 11 -5.67 14.96 10.50
N GLY A 12 -5.95 16.20 10.91
CA GLY A 12 -6.80 16.52 12.06
C GLY A 12 -6.19 16.21 13.43
N VAL A 13 -4.88 15.96 13.50
CA VAL A 13 -4.15 15.82 14.77
C VAL A 13 -3.96 17.20 15.39
N ASN A 14 -4.21 17.35 16.69
CA ASN A 14 -4.00 18.64 17.36
C ASN A 14 -2.50 18.91 17.62
N ASP A 15 -2.10 20.19 17.64
CA ASP A 15 -0.68 20.59 17.77
C ASP A 15 -0.01 20.04 19.04
N THR A 16 -0.77 19.94 20.13
CA THR A 16 -0.31 19.44 21.42
C THR A 16 -0.01 17.95 21.44
N ALA A 17 -0.74 17.14 20.66
CA ALA A 17 -0.49 15.71 20.52
C ALA A 17 0.43 15.40 19.34
N PHE A 18 0.53 16.29 18.35
CA PHE A 18 1.46 16.18 17.23
C PHE A 18 2.91 16.27 17.67
N THR A 19 3.23 17.24 18.53
CA THR A 19 4.61 17.54 18.95
C THR A 19 5.32 16.32 19.58
N PRO A 20 4.70 15.56 20.51
CA PRO A 20 5.33 14.37 21.09
C PRO A 20 5.50 13.18 20.11
N LEU A 21 4.79 13.15 18.97
CA LEU A 21 4.88 12.02 18.02
C LEU A 21 6.27 11.86 17.41
N TRP A 22 7.03 12.94 17.38
CA TRP A 22 8.33 13.02 16.73
C TRP A 22 9.50 12.99 17.71
N SER A 23 9.23 12.78 18.99
CA SER A 23 10.22 12.76 20.08
C SER A 23 11.10 11.50 20.11
N ASN A 24 11.47 10.98 18.93
CA ASN A 24 12.52 9.98 18.71
C ASN A 24 13.31 10.38 17.44
N ASP A 25 13.24 11.66 17.06
CA ASP A 25 14.07 12.24 16.03
C ASP A 25 15.46 12.58 16.59
N THR A 26 16.32 13.18 15.78
CA THR A 26 17.62 13.60 16.30
C THR A 26 17.43 14.87 17.09
N ASP A 27 17.64 14.80 18.40
CA ASP A 27 17.59 15.95 19.30
C ASP A 27 18.49 17.09 18.79
N GLU A 28 17.89 18.17 18.29
CA GLU A 28 18.58 19.38 17.88
C GLU A 28 18.01 20.57 18.66
N ILE A 29 18.66 20.87 19.79
CA ILE A 29 18.27 21.98 20.66
C ILE A 29 18.65 23.30 19.97
N VAL A 30 17.71 23.89 19.21
CA VAL A 30 17.84 25.25 18.67
C VAL A 30 17.20 26.25 19.65
N LEU A 31 17.97 26.69 20.66
CA LEU A 31 17.55 27.73 21.60
C LEU A 31 17.67 29.13 20.98
N THR A 32 16.87 29.45 19.97
CA THR A 32 16.77 30.82 19.44
C THR A 32 15.49 31.51 19.91
N GLY A 33 15.57 32.17 21.07
CA GLY A 33 14.81 33.39 21.37
C GLY A 33 13.42 33.27 22.02
N LYS A 34 13.34 33.85 23.23
CA LYS A 34 12.18 34.20 24.08
C LYS A 34 11.37 33.05 24.71
N ASN A 35 11.24 33.14 26.04
CA ASN A 35 10.30 32.42 26.89
C ASN A 35 8.87 32.59 26.36
N ASP A 36 8.46 31.70 25.47
CA ASP A 36 7.08 31.55 25.06
C ASP A 36 6.58 30.22 25.60
N SER A 37 5.83 30.27 26.70
CA SER A 37 5.26 29.10 27.36
C SER A 37 4.32 28.31 26.44
N SER A 38 3.83 28.91 25.35
CA SER A 38 3.05 28.23 24.31
C SER A 38 3.85 27.21 23.49
N ARG A 39 5.19 27.29 23.51
CA ARG A 39 6.11 26.39 22.77
C ARG A 39 6.93 25.48 23.67
N ALA A 40 6.66 25.48 24.98
CA ALA A 40 7.44 24.71 25.95
C ALA A 40 7.49 23.21 25.65
N LEU A 41 6.37 22.62 25.21
CA LEU A 41 6.33 21.22 24.78
C LEU A 41 7.09 20.96 23.47
N GLN A 42 7.12 21.92 22.55
CA GLN A 42 7.92 21.84 21.32
C GLN A 42 9.40 21.91 21.63
N THR A 43 9.81 22.85 22.48
CA THR A 43 11.21 22.92 22.95
C THR A 43 11.62 21.66 23.69
N LEU A 44 10.74 21.07 24.50
CA LEU A 44 11.02 19.83 25.20
C LEU A 44 11.18 18.67 24.20
N ALA A 45 10.20 18.46 23.31
CA ALA A 45 10.23 17.37 22.33
C ALA A 45 11.41 17.47 21.35
N SER A 46 11.93 18.68 21.07
CA SER A 46 13.11 18.89 20.22
C SER A 46 14.45 18.59 20.88
N GLY A 47 14.47 18.43 22.20
CA GLY A 47 15.70 18.26 22.98
C GLY A 47 15.73 17.02 23.86
N THR A 48 14.63 16.28 23.93
CA THR A 48 14.54 15.00 24.63
C THR A 48 13.30 14.23 24.18
N ASP A 49 13.44 12.91 24.16
CA ASP A 49 12.32 11.99 24.00
C ASP A 49 11.28 12.16 25.12
N ILE A 50 9.98 12.12 24.78
CA ILE A 50 8.88 12.23 25.75
C ILE A 50 8.35 10.83 26.07
N PRO A 51 8.47 10.34 27.31
CA PRO A 51 7.90 9.06 27.68
C PRO A 51 6.37 9.15 27.71
N LEU A 52 5.70 8.18 27.08
CA LEU A 52 4.26 8.07 27.01
C LEU A 52 3.81 6.82 27.76
N ASN A 53 2.75 6.96 28.57
CA ASN A 53 2.23 5.84 29.39
C ASN A 53 1.40 4.85 28.56
N GLU A 54 0.92 5.27 27.40
CA GLU A 54 0.16 4.46 26.44
C GLU A 54 0.42 4.97 25.02
N PRO A 55 0.28 4.12 23.98
CA PRO A 55 0.41 4.53 22.60
C PRO A 55 -0.57 5.67 22.26
N PRO A 56 -0.12 6.83 21.76
CA PRO A 56 -1.03 7.94 21.47
C PRO A 56 -1.97 7.60 20.33
N GLN A 57 -3.27 7.82 20.54
CA GLN A 57 -4.29 7.68 19.48
C GLN A 57 -4.00 8.60 18.26
N ALA A 58 -3.29 9.70 18.48
CA ALA A 58 -2.86 10.62 17.42
C ALA A 58 -2.01 9.94 16.34
N VAL A 59 -1.23 8.89 16.68
CA VAL A 59 -0.46 8.10 15.71
C VAL A 59 -1.39 7.39 14.73
N GLU A 60 -2.47 6.79 15.23
CA GLU A 60 -3.41 6.09 14.36
C GLU A 60 -4.16 7.04 13.43
N GLN A 61 -4.48 8.25 13.92
CA GLN A 61 -5.11 9.28 13.12
C GLN A 61 -4.17 9.76 12.01
N TRP A 62 -2.90 10.00 12.33
CA TRP A 62 -1.87 10.33 11.37
C TRP A 62 -1.72 9.24 10.30
N ASN A 63 -1.56 7.97 10.72
CA ASN A 63 -1.44 6.84 9.82
C ASN A 63 -2.64 6.70 8.86
N ARG A 64 -3.86 6.92 9.36
CA ARG A 64 -5.07 6.90 8.52
C ARG A 64 -5.09 8.05 7.51
N GLY A 65 -4.58 9.22 7.88
CA GLY A 65 -4.42 10.36 7.00
C GLY A 65 -3.43 10.08 5.87
N GLU A 66 -2.20 9.69 6.22
CA GLU A 66 -1.15 9.29 5.26
C GLU A 66 -1.62 8.16 4.33
N HIS A 67 -2.31 7.15 4.88
CA HIS A 67 -2.90 6.07 4.10
C HIS A 67 -3.94 6.58 3.09
N GLY A 68 -4.75 7.57 3.48
CA GLY A 68 -5.72 8.24 2.61
C GLY A 68 -5.09 9.03 1.47
N GLU A 69 -3.88 9.56 1.69
CA GLU A 69 -3.11 10.33 0.71
C GLU A 69 -2.25 9.46 -0.22
N PHE A 70 -2.19 8.15 0.02
CA PHE A 70 -1.45 7.25 -0.87
C PHE A 70 -1.89 7.47 -2.33
N PRO A 71 -0.94 7.63 -3.28
CA PRO A 71 -1.25 8.08 -4.63
C PRO A 71 -2.35 7.26 -5.29
N GLN A 72 -3.31 7.97 -5.90
CA GLN A 72 -4.30 7.30 -6.74
C GLN A 72 -3.70 7.08 -8.13
N THR A 73 -3.58 5.81 -8.50
CA THR A 73 -3.04 5.37 -9.78
C THR A 73 -4.13 4.81 -10.69
N ASP A 74 -3.75 4.41 -11.90
CA ASP A 74 -4.63 3.84 -12.91
C ASP A 74 -4.02 2.57 -13.51
N ALA A 75 -4.64 2.03 -14.56
CA ALA A 75 -4.14 0.80 -15.17
C ALA A 75 -2.78 0.95 -15.87
N GLU A 76 -2.24 2.16 -16.08
CA GLU A 76 -0.98 2.38 -16.80
C GLU A 76 0.18 2.78 -15.88
N THR A 77 -0.14 3.25 -14.67
CA THR A 77 0.83 3.75 -13.68
C THR A 77 0.71 2.98 -12.38
N SER A 78 1.83 2.71 -11.71
CA SER A 78 1.86 2.18 -10.34
C SER A 78 2.75 3.03 -9.46
N ALA A 79 2.42 3.09 -8.17
CA ALA A 79 3.19 3.73 -7.12
C ALA A 79 3.49 2.70 -6.03
N ALA A 80 4.77 2.42 -5.81
CA ALA A 80 5.20 1.43 -4.82
C ALA A 80 6.12 2.07 -3.76
N PRO A 81 5.93 1.76 -2.46
CA PRO A 81 6.93 2.06 -1.43
C PRO A 81 8.29 1.46 -1.80
N ARG A 82 9.39 2.12 -1.41
CA ARG A 82 10.76 1.67 -1.76
C ARG A 82 11.10 0.25 -1.30
N HIS A 83 10.43 -0.24 -0.26
CA HIS A 83 10.64 -1.57 0.31
C HIS A 83 9.62 -2.60 -0.18
N ALA A 84 8.67 -2.22 -1.05
CA ALA A 84 7.67 -3.13 -1.56
C ALA A 84 8.32 -4.22 -2.43
N VAL A 85 7.88 -5.46 -2.23
CA VAL A 85 8.23 -6.57 -3.10
C VAL A 85 7.28 -6.53 -4.30
N LEU A 86 7.85 -6.36 -5.49
CA LEU A 86 7.09 -6.28 -6.74
C LEU A 86 7.06 -7.63 -7.43
N GLU A 87 5.91 -7.98 -7.98
CA GLU A 87 5.74 -9.15 -8.82
C GLU A 87 5.21 -8.78 -10.21
N ASP A 88 5.70 -9.51 -11.21
CA ASP A 88 5.34 -9.35 -12.61
C ASP A 88 4.67 -10.60 -13.15
N GLY A 89 3.54 -10.40 -13.81
CA GLY A 89 2.86 -11.37 -14.65
C GLY A 89 3.13 -11.17 -16.15
N ARG A 90 2.21 -11.67 -16.97
CA ARG A 90 2.17 -11.50 -18.42
C ARG A 90 1.69 -10.12 -18.85
N TYR A 91 0.63 -9.63 -18.20
CA TYR A 91 0.02 -8.32 -18.41
C TYR A 91 0.11 -7.46 -17.17
N ILE A 92 -0.06 -8.04 -15.99
CA ILE A 92 0.08 -7.32 -14.72
C ILE A 92 1.58 -7.10 -14.44
N GLN A 93 1.98 -5.88 -14.09
CA GLN A 93 3.37 -5.52 -13.79
C GLN A 93 3.43 -4.65 -12.54
N ASP A 94 4.59 -4.69 -11.86
CA ASP A 94 4.85 -3.95 -10.62
C ASP A 94 3.75 -4.17 -9.57
N ALA A 95 3.15 -5.36 -9.54
CA ALA A 95 2.10 -5.67 -8.60
C ALA A 95 2.67 -5.85 -7.20
N HIS A 96 2.04 -5.24 -6.21
CA HIS A 96 2.42 -5.44 -4.82
C HIS A 96 1.22 -5.29 -3.89
N ALA A 97 1.32 -5.94 -2.74
CA ALA A 97 0.62 -5.57 -1.52
C ALA A 97 1.67 -5.03 -0.55
N THR A 98 1.35 -4.03 0.25
CA THR A 98 2.25 -3.50 1.27
C THR A 98 1.49 -3.15 2.53
N LEU A 99 2.00 -3.66 3.66
CA LEU A 99 1.55 -3.29 4.99
C LEU A 99 2.04 -1.87 5.29
N VAL A 100 1.11 -0.94 5.49
CA VAL A 100 1.43 0.44 5.86
C VAL A 100 1.51 0.58 7.37
N SER A 101 0.55 0.00 8.09
CA SER A 101 0.51 0.07 9.55
C SER A 101 -0.31 -1.06 10.14
N VAL A 102 0.09 -1.51 11.33
CA VAL A 102 -0.71 -2.32 12.24
C VAL A 102 -0.96 -1.48 13.48
N GLN A 103 -2.22 -1.25 13.82
CA GLN A 103 -2.57 -0.30 14.89
C GLN A 103 -3.74 -0.79 15.76
N PRO A 104 -3.73 -0.49 17.08
CA PRO A 104 -2.64 0.13 17.82
C PRO A 104 -1.43 -0.81 17.95
N SER A 105 -0.23 -0.26 17.95
CA SER A 105 1.01 -1.02 18.13
C SER A 105 2.11 -0.24 18.83
N THR A 106 3.12 -0.96 19.31
CA THR A 106 4.28 -0.41 20.01
C THR A 106 5.51 -1.23 19.67
N ILE A 107 6.60 -0.60 19.26
CA ILE A 107 7.88 -1.29 19.06
C ILE A 107 8.73 -1.07 20.30
N VAL A 108 9.02 -2.15 21.02
CA VAL A 108 9.90 -2.12 22.20
C VAL A 108 11.32 -2.46 21.77
N HIS A 109 12.27 -1.61 22.12
CA HIS A 109 13.70 -1.82 21.88
C HIS A 109 14.34 -2.31 23.19
N THR A 110 14.64 -3.60 23.31
CA THR A 110 15.29 -4.16 24.51
C THR A 110 16.82 -4.10 24.42
N SER A 111 17.36 -4.09 23.20
CA SER A 111 18.79 -3.83 22.93
C SER A 111 18.97 -3.19 21.55
N ALA A 112 20.20 -2.84 21.18
CA ALA A 112 20.50 -2.23 19.88
C ALA A 112 20.02 -3.09 18.69
N SER A 113 20.02 -4.42 18.84
CA SER A 113 19.63 -5.38 17.81
C SER A 113 18.28 -6.06 18.07
N GLU A 114 17.70 -5.90 19.26
CA GLU A 114 16.51 -6.63 19.67
C GLU A 114 15.31 -5.69 19.77
N ARG A 115 14.31 -5.97 18.96
CA ARG A 115 13.08 -5.19 18.84
C ARG A 115 11.89 -6.14 18.79
N THR A 116 10.83 -5.80 19.52
CA THR A 116 9.58 -6.57 19.50
C THR A 116 8.44 -5.64 19.11
N HIS A 117 7.68 -6.01 18.07
CA HIS A 117 6.52 -5.24 17.63
C HIS A 117 5.26 -5.75 18.31
N TYR A 118 4.85 -5.07 19.36
CA TYR A 118 3.64 -5.39 20.11
C TYR A 118 2.40 -4.84 19.43
N VAL A 119 1.33 -5.64 19.37
CA VAL A 119 0.03 -5.23 18.82
C VAL A 119 -1.09 -5.57 19.78
N ALA A 120 -2.17 -4.79 19.75
CA ALA A 120 -3.34 -5.11 20.55
C ALA A 120 -3.99 -6.44 20.09
N PRO A 121 -4.75 -7.12 20.96
CA PRO A 121 -5.55 -8.29 20.58
C PRO A 121 -6.54 -7.99 19.45
N SER A 122 -7.03 -6.76 19.39
CA SER A 122 -7.98 -6.26 18.42
C SER A 122 -7.48 -4.93 17.87
N GLY A 123 -7.54 -4.76 16.56
CA GLY A 123 -6.97 -3.60 15.90
C GLY A 123 -7.30 -3.57 14.40
N GLU A 124 -6.53 -2.78 13.69
CA GLU A 124 -6.67 -2.53 12.25
C GLU A 124 -5.31 -2.65 11.57
N VAL A 125 -5.31 -3.22 10.38
CA VAL A 125 -4.21 -3.17 9.43
C VAL A 125 -4.57 -2.24 8.28
N LEU A 126 -3.71 -1.26 8.02
CA LEU A 126 -3.76 -0.41 6.84
C LEU A 126 -2.82 -1.00 5.80
N GLY A 127 -3.34 -1.25 4.60
CA GLY A 127 -2.55 -1.78 3.50
C GLY A 127 -2.76 -0.97 2.22
N VAL A 128 -1.82 -1.11 1.29
CA VAL A 128 -1.94 -0.59 -0.07
C VAL A 128 -1.69 -1.72 -1.06
N VAL A 129 -2.42 -1.70 -2.16
CA VAL A 129 -2.29 -2.65 -3.27
C VAL A 129 -2.26 -1.83 -4.55
N ASP A 130 -1.19 -1.94 -5.32
CA ASP A 130 -1.07 -1.25 -6.59
C ASP A 130 -0.40 -2.12 -7.64
N PHE A 131 -0.66 -1.79 -8.91
CA PHE A 131 -0.18 -2.51 -10.08
C PHE A 131 -0.44 -1.66 -11.33
N ARG A 132 0.31 -1.95 -12.40
CA ARG A 132 -0.01 -1.45 -13.74
C ARG A 132 -0.21 -2.61 -14.71
N ILE A 133 -0.81 -2.33 -15.85
CA ILE A 133 -1.04 -3.28 -16.93
C ILE A 133 -0.17 -2.91 -18.13
N ARG A 134 0.61 -3.87 -18.60
CA ARG A 134 1.40 -3.77 -19.81
C ARG A 134 0.88 -4.76 -20.84
N THR A 135 0.26 -4.24 -21.89
CA THR A 135 -0.15 -5.07 -23.03
C THR A 135 0.96 -5.13 -24.09
N PRO A 136 1.04 -6.23 -24.88
CA PRO A 136 1.94 -6.28 -26.02
C PRO A 136 1.63 -5.16 -27.00
N SER A 137 2.66 -4.65 -27.69
CA SER A 137 2.46 -3.71 -28.79
C SER A 137 1.56 -4.32 -29.85
N GLY A 138 0.59 -3.54 -30.31
CA GLY A 138 -0.16 -3.88 -31.52
C GLY A 138 0.75 -3.96 -32.74
N SER A 139 0.26 -4.58 -33.81
CA SER A 139 0.96 -4.63 -35.10
C SER A 139 0.03 -4.24 -36.21
N ARG A 140 0.51 -3.42 -37.17
CA ARG A 140 -0.25 -3.06 -38.36
C ARG A 140 0.60 -3.29 -39.60
N SER A 141 0.03 -3.97 -40.57
CA SER A 141 0.53 -4.18 -41.91
C SER A 141 -0.59 -3.88 -42.90
N GLU A 142 -0.28 -3.87 -44.20
CA GLU A 142 -1.22 -3.54 -45.28
C GLU A 142 -2.53 -4.34 -45.21
N ASN A 143 -2.44 -5.64 -44.93
CA ASN A 143 -3.57 -6.56 -44.93
C ASN A 143 -3.90 -7.13 -43.54
N ARG A 144 -3.24 -6.69 -42.47
CA ARG A 144 -3.48 -7.23 -41.12
C ARG A 144 -3.22 -6.22 -40.02
N THR A 145 -4.15 -6.14 -39.06
CA THR A 145 -4.01 -5.34 -37.83
C THR A 145 -4.25 -6.22 -36.60
N VAL A 146 -3.43 -6.06 -35.58
CA VAL A 146 -3.61 -6.66 -34.25
C VAL A 146 -3.58 -5.52 -33.23
N SER A 147 -4.62 -5.44 -32.40
CA SER A 147 -4.67 -4.49 -31.29
C SER A 147 -5.04 -5.20 -29.99
N HIS A 148 -4.55 -4.63 -28.90
CA HIS A 148 -4.82 -5.08 -27.54
C HIS A 148 -5.51 -3.95 -26.78
N ALA A 149 -6.45 -4.29 -25.90
CA ALA A 149 -7.12 -3.34 -25.03
C ALA A 149 -7.41 -4.02 -23.70
N VAL A 150 -7.07 -3.33 -22.60
CA VAL A 150 -7.50 -3.73 -21.26
C VAL A 150 -9.00 -3.49 -21.14
N THR A 151 -9.76 -4.52 -20.78
CA THR A 151 -11.22 -4.41 -20.63
C THR A 151 -11.67 -4.43 -19.18
N GLN A 152 -10.84 -4.97 -18.30
CA GLN A 152 -11.12 -5.02 -16.87
C GLN A 152 -9.80 -5.09 -16.10
N THR A 153 -9.74 -4.36 -14.99
CA THR A 153 -8.72 -4.47 -13.94
C THR A 153 -9.41 -4.37 -12.60
N ARG A 154 -8.97 -5.16 -11.62
CA ARG A 154 -9.45 -5.04 -10.24
C ARG A 154 -8.49 -5.67 -9.25
N VAL A 155 -8.46 -5.10 -8.04
CA VAL A 155 -8.16 -5.87 -6.83
C VAL A 155 -9.42 -6.66 -6.48
N SER A 156 -9.39 -7.97 -6.67
CA SER A 156 -10.57 -8.83 -6.53
C SER A 156 -10.89 -9.11 -5.07
N GLU A 157 -9.89 -9.47 -4.28
CA GLU A 157 -9.96 -9.76 -2.85
C GLU A 157 -8.65 -9.36 -2.18
N THR A 158 -8.75 -8.77 -0.99
CA THR A 158 -7.65 -8.59 -0.06
C THR A 158 -7.98 -9.32 1.24
N ARG A 159 -7.03 -10.07 1.78
CA ARG A 159 -7.13 -10.85 3.01
C ARG A 159 -6.06 -10.41 3.99
N LEU A 160 -6.41 -10.37 5.26
CA LEU A 160 -5.45 -10.38 6.36
C LEU A 160 -5.41 -11.79 6.92
N LEU A 161 -4.21 -12.36 7.02
CA LEU A 161 -3.99 -13.67 7.60
C LEU A 161 -3.19 -13.52 8.90
N ALA A 162 -3.51 -14.33 9.90
CA ALA A 162 -2.73 -14.52 11.12
C ALA A 162 -2.25 -15.98 11.13
N ASP A 163 -0.94 -16.19 11.03
CA ASP A 163 -0.32 -17.52 10.94
C ASP A 163 -0.97 -18.40 9.85
N GLY A 164 -1.28 -17.77 8.70
CA GLY A 164 -1.93 -18.42 7.55
C GLY A 164 -3.45 -18.57 7.65
N ASN A 165 -4.09 -18.19 8.77
CA ASN A 165 -5.55 -18.22 8.91
C ASN A 165 -6.16 -16.86 8.55
N VAL A 166 -7.15 -16.83 7.68
CA VAL A 166 -7.79 -15.56 7.28
C VAL A 166 -8.62 -14.99 8.44
N VAL A 167 -8.23 -13.82 8.93
CA VAL A 167 -8.90 -13.11 10.03
C VAL A 167 -9.75 -11.92 9.55
N ALA A 168 -9.45 -11.36 8.37
CA ALA A 168 -10.24 -10.29 7.78
C ALA A 168 -10.21 -10.34 6.25
N ARG A 169 -11.25 -9.77 5.61
CA ARG A 169 -11.36 -9.65 4.16
C ARG A 169 -11.93 -8.30 3.75
N GLN A 170 -11.47 -7.78 2.63
CA GLN A 170 -12.06 -6.63 1.96
C GLN A 170 -11.88 -6.76 0.45
N ASN A 171 -12.88 -6.34 -0.32
CA ASN A 171 -12.85 -6.49 -1.77
C ASN A 171 -12.81 -5.13 -2.46
N GLN A 172 -12.31 -5.12 -3.70
CA GLN A 172 -12.46 -3.99 -4.64
C GLN A 172 -11.87 -2.65 -4.15
N THR A 173 -10.71 -2.69 -3.48
CA THR A 173 -9.99 -1.47 -3.06
C THR A 173 -8.48 -1.65 -3.20
N GLN A 174 -7.80 -0.57 -3.62
CA GLN A 174 -6.34 -0.45 -3.57
C GLN A 174 -5.83 0.02 -2.21
N ARG A 175 -6.72 0.45 -1.31
CA ARG A 175 -6.39 0.95 0.04
C ARG A 175 -7.20 0.19 1.09
N PRO A 176 -6.91 -1.11 1.30
CA PRO A 176 -7.61 -1.92 2.27
C PRO A 176 -7.38 -1.44 3.71
N ARG A 177 -8.42 -1.57 4.52
CA ARG A 177 -8.46 -1.33 5.97
C ARG A 177 -9.10 -2.55 6.61
N LEU A 178 -8.28 -3.38 7.24
CA LEU A 178 -8.66 -4.73 7.67
C LEU A 178 -8.64 -4.81 9.19
N THR A 179 -9.82 -4.86 9.80
CA THR A 179 -9.96 -5.01 11.26
C THR A 179 -9.81 -6.47 11.67
N TYR A 180 -9.01 -6.73 12.70
CA TYR A 180 -8.87 -8.05 13.31
C TYR A 180 -9.28 -8.00 14.79
N SER A 181 -9.60 -9.17 15.34
CA SER A 181 -9.91 -9.35 16.76
C SER A 181 -9.35 -10.67 17.25
N GLU A 182 -9.15 -10.77 18.57
CA GLU A 182 -8.78 -12.01 19.25
C GLU A 182 -7.40 -12.59 18.87
N LEU A 183 -6.46 -11.76 18.37
CA LEU A 183 -5.06 -12.21 18.13
C LEU A 183 -4.39 -12.73 19.42
N ALA A 184 -4.79 -12.20 20.58
CA ALA A 184 -4.16 -12.52 21.87
C ALA A 184 -4.66 -13.82 22.52
N ALA A 185 -5.40 -14.67 21.82
CA ALA A 185 -5.75 -15.99 22.35
C ALA A 185 -4.52 -16.88 22.57
N SER A 186 -3.43 -16.66 21.83
CA SER A 186 -2.22 -17.51 21.89
C SER A 186 -1.10 -16.95 22.78
N LYS A 187 -0.94 -15.62 22.95
CA LYS A 187 0.28 -14.95 23.50
C LYS A 187 1.59 -15.33 22.78
N GLU A 188 1.50 -16.11 21.72
CA GLU A 188 2.63 -16.51 20.91
C GLU A 188 2.90 -15.43 19.86
N PRO A 189 4.15 -15.31 19.39
CA PRO A 189 4.45 -14.55 18.19
C PRO A 189 3.54 -15.00 17.04
N THR A 190 3.03 -14.03 16.30
CA THR A 190 2.14 -14.26 15.15
C THR A 190 2.67 -13.49 13.95
N THR A 191 2.62 -14.11 12.77
CA THR A 191 2.88 -13.42 11.52
C THR A 191 1.56 -12.92 10.94
N LEU A 192 1.45 -11.60 10.77
CA LEU A 192 0.36 -10.99 10.03
C LEU A 192 0.76 -10.87 8.56
N THR A 193 -0.05 -11.43 7.66
CA THR A 193 0.17 -11.36 6.21
C THR A 193 -0.97 -10.64 5.53
N LEU A 194 -0.67 -9.54 4.84
CA LEU A 194 -1.57 -8.92 3.88
C LEU A 194 -1.42 -9.65 2.54
N GLU A 195 -2.52 -10.15 2.01
CA GLU A 195 -2.55 -10.85 0.74
C GLU A 195 -3.59 -10.22 -0.17
N ALA A 196 -3.23 -9.92 -1.42
CA ALA A 196 -4.15 -9.33 -2.39
C ALA A 196 -4.13 -10.11 -3.71
N THR A 197 -5.30 -10.36 -4.27
CA THR A 197 -5.46 -10.99 -5.58
C THR A 197 -5.87 -9.94 -6.61
N ILE A 198 -5.00 -9.72 -7.59
CA ILE A 198 -5.21 -8.78 -8.69
C ILE A 198 -5.63 -9.56 -9.93
N GLU A 199 -6.60 -9.02 -10.66
CA GLU A 199 -7.11 -9.64 -11.88
C GLU A 199 -7.20 -8.61 -13.01
N THR A 200 -6.85 -9.04 -14.21
CA THR A 200 -7.06 -8.27 -15.44
C THR A 200 -7.64 -9.13 -16.55
N THR A 201 -8.34 -8.49 -17.49
CA THR A 201 -8.75 -9.11 -18.76
C THR A 201 -8.34 -8.22 -19.92
N VAL A 202 -7.63 -8.81 -20.87
CA VAL A 202 -7.15 -8.16 -22.09
C VAL A 202 -7.90 -8.72 -23.29
N ARG A 203 -8.51 -7.83 -24.06
CA ARG A 203 -9.11 -8.12 -25.37
C ARG A 203 -8.08 -7.95 -26.46
N THR A 204 -7.92 -8.96 -27.29
CA THR A 204 -7.11 -8.91 -28.51
C THR A 204 -8.00 -8.97 -29.74
N THR A 205 -7.93 -7.95 -30.59
CA THR A 205 -8.66 -7.89 -31.86
C THR A 205 -7.69 -8.09 -33.01
N ARG A 206 -7.95 -9.08 -33.86
CA ARG A 206 -7.19 -9.36 -35.08
C ARG A 206 -8.08 -9.08 -36.27
N ARG A 207 -7.63 -8.21 -37.17
CA ARG A 207 -8.30 -7.91 -38.43
C ARG A 207 -7.43 -8.36 -39.58
N THR A 208 -7.98 -9.12 -40.52
CA THR A 208 -7.29 -9.56 -41.74
C THR A 208 -8.10 -9.11 -42.95
N CYS A 209 -7.45 -8.48 -43.91
CA CYS A 209 -8.08 -8.02 -45.14
C CYS A 209 -8.45 -9.23 -46.00
N ARG A 210 -9.72 -9.34 -46.39
CA ARG A 210 -10.20 -10.37 -47.31
C ARG A 210 -10.04 -9.94 -48.76
N GLU A 211 -10.22 -8.66 -49.03
CA GLU A 211 -10.20 -8.09 -50.38
C GLU A 211 -9.19 -6.94 -50.42
N TYR A 212 -7.92 -7.30 -50.60
CA TYR A 212 -6.84 -6.32 -50.67
C TYR A 212 -6.62 -5.87 -52.12
N ASN A 213 -6.76 -4.57 -52.36
CA ASN A 213 -6.41 -3.95 -53.64
C ASN A 213 -4.95 -3.48 -53.58
N ALA A 214 -4.04 -4.29 -54.12
CA ALA A 214 -2.61 -4.00 -54.14
C ALA A 214 -2.25 -2.73 -54.94
N THR A 215 -3.08 -2.34 -55.92
CA THR A 215 -2.84 -1.15 -56.75
C THR A 215 -3.19 0.15 -56.01
N GLN A 216 -4.23 0.13 -55.19
CA GLN A 216 -4.68 1.30 -54.40
C GLN A 216 -4.14 1.30 -52.97
N GLY A 217 -3.56 0.20 -52.50
CA GLY A 217 -3.13 0.02 -51.11
C GLY A 217 -4.32 0.01 -50.13
N THR A 218 -5.52 -0.33 -50.60
CA THR A 218 -6.75 -0.25 -49.81
C THR A 218 -7.36 -1.63 -49.60
N CYS A 219 -8.05 -1.77 -48.48
CA CYS A 219 -8.83 -2.96 -48.16
C CYS A 219 -10.32 -2.63 -48.19
N SER A 220 -11.11 -3.32 -49.01
CA SER A 220 -12.57 -3.12 -49.10
C SER A 220 -13.35 -3.94 -48.07
N ALA A 221 -12.80 -5.04 -47.58
CA ALA A 221 -13.47 -5.94 -46.63
C ALA A 221 -12.50 -6.53 -45.59
N TRP A 222 -12.86 -6.39 -44.32
CA TRP A 222 -12.09 -6.92 -43.19
C TRP A 222 -12.80 -8.07 -42.51
N ASP A 223 -12.07 -9.16 -42.26
CA ASP A 223 -12.44 -10.16 -41.27
C ASP A 223 -11.97 -9.74 -39.88
N GLY A 224 -12.73 -10.06 -38.84
CA GLY A 224 -12.42 -9.70 -37.46
C GLY A 224 -12.55 -10.88 -36.52
N GLN A 225 -11.49 -11.19 -35.78
CA GLN A 225 -11.50 -12.13 -34.67
C GLN A 225 -11.16 -11.40 -33.36
N THR A 226 -11.99 -11.60 -32.34
CA THR A 226 -11.77 -11.05 -31.00
C THR A 226 -11.57 -12.19 -30.01
N ASN A 227 -10.52 -12.11 -29.19
CA ASN A 227 -10.26 -13.06 -28.10
C ASN A 227 -10.05 -12.31 -26.79
N TYR A 228 -10.44 -12.93 -25.69
CA TYR A 228 -10.23 -12.41 -24.33
C TYR A 228 -9.25 -13.32 -23.60
N ARG A 229 -8.33 -12.73 -22.85
CA ARG A 229 -7.38 -13.44 -21.99
C ARG A 229 -7.42 -12.79 -20.62
N SER A 230 -7.64 -13.60 -19.60
CA SER A 230 -7.60 -13.16 -18.21
C SER A 230 -6.30 -13.60 -17.56
N GLU A 231 -5.87 -12.83 -16.59
CA GLU A 231 -4.72 -13.11 -15.74
C GLU A 231 -5.06 -12.76 -14.30
N SER A 232 -4.54 -13.56 -13.37
CA SER A 232 -4.64 -13.36 -11.94
C SER A 232 -3.28 -13.59 -11.28
N ILE A 233 -2.92 -12.69 -10.36
CA ILE A 233 -1.70 -12.76 -9.55
C ILE A 233 -2.06 -12.50 -8.08
N THR A 234 -1.39 -13.20 -7.17
CA THR A 234 -1.53 -13.01 -5.73
C THR A 234 -0.22 -12.47 -5.20
N VAL A 235 -0.28 -11.32 -4.54
CA VAL A 235 0.88 -10.63 -3.94
C VAL A 235 0.70 -10.53 -2.44
N THR A 236 1.81 -10.58 -1.69
CA THR A 236 1.77 -10.61 -0.23
C THR A 236 2.82 -9.72 0.41
N ASP A 237 2.53 -9.23 1.61
CA ASP A 237 3.49 -8.63 2.52
C ASP A 237 3.22 -9.13 3.94
N SER A 238 4.27 -9.28 4.77
CA SER A 238 4.16 -9.89 6.10
C SER A 238 4.98 -9.17 7.15
N ILE A 239 4.46 -9.17 8.37
CA ILE A 239 5.13 -8.62 9.55
C ILE A 239 4.94 -9.54 10.76
N ASP A 240 6.01 -9.75 11.51
CA ASP A 240 5.97 -10.51 12.76
C ASP A 240 5.61 -9.59 13.92
N VAL A 241 4.61 -10.00 14.71
CA VAL A 241 4.07 -9.22 15.82
C VAL A 241 3.88 -10.07 17.07
N GLN A 242 3.86 -9.40 18.22
CA GLN A 242 3.61 -10.00 19.52
C GLN A 242 2.30 -9.43 20.11
N PRO A 243 1.22 -10.21 20.15
CA PRO A 243 -0.01 -9.77 20.82
C PRO A 243 0.24 -9.56 22.32
N TYR A 244 -0.20 -8.42 22.87
CA TYR A 244 -0.17 -8.18 24.32
C TYR A 244 -1.56 -8.35 24.96
N GLN A 245 -1.59 -8.59 26.27
CA GLN A 245 -2.81 -8.48 27.10
C GLN A 245 -2.54 -7.42 28.17
N LEU A 246 -3.43 -6.42 28.27
CA LEU A 246 -3.47 -5.47 29.38
C LEU A 246 -4.27 -6.05 30.54
#